data_AF-A0A656JTF3-F1
#
_entry.id   AF-A0A656JTF3-F1
#
_cell.length_a   1.000
_cell.length_b   1.000
_cell.length_c   1.000
_cell.angle_alpha   90.00
_cell.angle_beta   90.00
_cell.angle_gamma   90.00
#
_symmetry.space_group_name_H-M   'P 1'
#
loop_
_entity.id
_entity.type
_entity.pdbx_description
1 polymer ?
#
loop_
_entity_poly.entity_id
_entity_poly.type
_entity_poly.pdbx_seq_one_letter_code
_entity_poly.pdbx_strand_id
1 'polypeptide(L)'
;MNTLFMHCRPGFEGEVCSEIADLAARLDVSGYAKARPDTACAEFICTEADGAERLMNGQRFNALIFPRQWARGLFVDLPETDRISVILAQLSTFPTCGSLWLEVV
;
A
#
# COMPACT_ATOMS: atom_id res chain seq x y z
N MET A 1 7.74 -3.82 -6.58
CA MET A 1 6.48 -3.83 -5.80
C MET A 1 5.80 -2.54 -6.12
N ASN A 2 4.77 -2.55 -6.96
CA ASN A 2 4.21 -1.34 -7.56
C ASN A 2 2.93 -0.83 -6.88
N THR A 3 2.35 -1.59 -5.94
CA THR A 3 1.15 -1.16 -5.21
C THR A 3 1.53 -0.56 -3.86
N LEU A 4 1.00 0.63 -3.59
CA LEU A 4 0.94 1.23 -2.26
C LEU A 4 -0.47 1.01 -1.69
N PHE A 5 -0.56 0.18 -0.67
CA PHE A 5 -1.78 -0.06 0.10
C PHE A 5 -1.88 0.94 1.25
N MET A 6 -3.09 1.45 1.53
CA MET A 6 -3.34 2.39 2.61
C MET A 6 -4.61 2.02 3.37
N HIS A 7 -4.50 1.91 4.70
CA HIS A 7 -5.66 1.84 5.58
C HIS A 7 -6.24 3.23 5.81
N CYS A 8 -7.56 3.33 5.96
CA CYS A 8 -8.22 4.58 6.29
C CYS A 8 -9.46 4.37 7.16
N ARG A 9 -10.21 5.44 7.41
CA ARG A 9 -11.55 5.34 8.00
C ARG A 9 -12.53 4.81 6.92
N PRO A 10 -13.44 3.87 7.23
CA PRO A 10 -14.51 3.51 6.30
C PRO A 10 -15.28 4.75 5.83
N GLY A 11 -15.54 4.85 4.53
CA GLY A 11 -16.23 5.98 3.91
C GLY A 11 -15.32 7.16 3.53
N PHE A 12 -14.00 7.07 3.77
CA PHE A 12 -12.99 8.07 3.37
C PHE A 12 -12.05 7.57 2.27
N GLU A 13 -12.39 6.46 1.62
CA GLU A 13 -11.50 5.84 0.64
C GLU A 13 -11.28 6.75 -0.59
N GLY A 14 -12.29 7.56 -0.95
CA GLY A 14 -12.20 8.53 -2.04
C GLY A 14 -11.25 9.69 -1.73
N GLU A 15 -11.27 10.18 -0.48
CA GLU A 15 -10.36 11.22 0.01
C GLU A 15 -8.93 10.71 0.04
N VAL A 16 -8.69 9.47 0.45
CA VAL A 16 -7.36 8.83 0.36
C VAL A 16 -6.91 8.74 -1.09
N CYS A 17 -7.77 8.29 -2.00
CA CYS A 17 -7.46 8.21 -3.43
C CYS A 17 -7.06 9.59 -4.00
N SER A 18 -7.76 10.64 -3.59
CA SER A 18 -7.50 12.01 -4.04
C SER A 18 -6.18 12.53 -3.48
N GLU A 19 -5.95 12.36 -2.17
CA GLU A 19 -4.71 12.77 -1.50
C GLU A 19 -3.48 12.09 -2.09
N ILE A 20 -3.54 10.76 -2.29
CA ILE A 20 -2.38 10.02 -2.81
C ILE A 20 -2.12 10.32 -4.29
N ALA A 21 -3.15 10.54 -5.10
CA ALA A 21 -2.98 10.88 -6.52
C ALA A 21 -2.34 12.26 -6.70
N ASP A 22 -2.76 13.24 -5.89
CA ASP A 22 -2.17 14.58 -5.87
C ASP A 22 -0.71 14.55 -5.40
N LEU A 23 -0.41 13.75 -4.36
CA LEU A 23 0.96 13.51 -3.94
C LEU A 23 1.82 12.86 -5.03
N ALA A 24 1.29 11.81 -5.68
CA ALA A 24 2.00 11.10 -6.72
C ALA A 24 2.33 12.02 -7.90
N ALA A 25 1.40 12.88 -8.31
CA ALA A 25 1.65 13.90 -9.32
C ALA A 25 2.78 14.87 -8.93
N ARG A 26 2.83 15.32 -7.66
CA ARG A 26 3.92 16.18 -7.18
C ARG A 26 5.29 15.51 -7.15
N LEU A 27 5.33 14.21 -6.93
CA LEU A 27 6.57 13.41 -6.87
C LEU A 27 6.94 12.78 -8.22
N ASP A 28 6.20 13.13 -9.28
CA ASP A 28 6.36 12.60 -10.63
C ASP A 28 6.31 11.06 -10.67
N VAL A 29 5.37 10.49 -9.90
CA VAL A 29 5.11 9.04 -9.85
C VAL A 29 3.83 8.76 -10.63
N SER A 30 3.97 8.07 -11.75
CA SER A 30 2.84 7.72 -12.60
C SER A 30 2.10 6.48 -12.07
N GLY A 31 0.77 6.57 -12.00
CA GLY A 31 -0.09 5.49 -11.51
C GLY A 31 -1.55 5.90 -11.44
N TYR A 32 -2.37 5.06 -10.81
CA TYR A 32 -3.77 5.37 -10.55
C TYR A 32 -4.19 4.89 -9.17
N ALA A 33 -5.07 5.66 -8.53
CA ALA A 33 -5.71 5.26 -7.28
C ALA A 33 -6.96 4.43 -7.58
N LYS A 34 -7.22 3.42 -6.75
CA LYS A 34 -8.51 2.71 -6.72
C LYS A 34 -8.90 2.45 -5.28
N ALA A 35 -10.21 2.52 -5.03
CA ALA A 35 -10.80 2.03 -3.81
C ALA A 35 -12.26 1.65 -4.03
N ARG A 36 -12.84 0.95 -3.06
CA ARG A 36 -14.27 0.67 -3.00
C ARG A 36 -14.85 1.32 -1.75
N PRO A 37 -16.06 1.90 -1.79
CA PRO A 37 -16.72 2.44 -0.61
C PRO A 37 -16.83 1.40 0.51
N ASP A 38 -16.76 1.85 1.75
CA ASP A 38 -16.92 1.04 2.98
C ASP A 38 -15.95 -0.15 3.08
N THR A 39 -14.79 -0.07 2.41
CA THR A 39 -13.73 -1.08 2.51
C THR A 39 -12.62 -0.68 3.46
N ALA A 40 -12.61 0.54 3.99
CA ALA A 40 -11.61 1.07 4.92
C ALA A 40 -10.15 1.01 4.39
N CYS A 41 -9.98 0.87 3.08
CA CYS A 41 -8.67 0.90 2.44
C CYS A 41 -8.72 1.47 1.02
N ALA A 42 -7.54 1.90 0.55
CA ALA A 42 -7.30 2.33 -0.82
C ALA A 42 -5.97 1.79 -1.32
N GLU A 43 -5.82 1.71 -2.64
CA GLU A 43 -4.59 1.30 -3.29
C GLU A 43 -4.18 2.35 -4.33
N PHE A 44 -2.88 2.61 -4.42
CA PHE A 44 -2.29 3.31 -5.56
C PHE A 44 -1.38 2.37 -6.34
N ILE A 45 -1.71 2.14 -7.60
CA ILE A 45 -0.99 1.23 -8.50
C ILE A 45 -0.05 2.05 -9.36
N CYS A 46 1.23 1.95 -9.07
CA CYS A 46 2.30 2.60 -9.83
C CYS A 46 2.55 1.85 -11.14
N THR A 47 2.91 2.61 -12.17
CA THR A 47 3.35 2.05 -13.46
C THR A 47 4.81 1.58 -13.39
N GLU A 48 5.63 2.28 -12.61
CA GLU A 48 7.04 1.98 -12.41
C GLU A 48 7.25 1.04 -11.22
N ALA A 49 8.28 0.19 -11.29
CA ALA A 49 8.52 -0.86 -10.31
C ALA A 49 8.92 -0.33 -8.91
N ASP A 50 9.49 0.87 -8.86
CA ASP A 50 9.96 1.60 -7.68
C ASP A 50 9.02 2.75 -7.25
N GLY A 51 7.92 2.98 -7.98
CA GLY A 51 7.02 4.11 -7.72
C GLY A 51 6.49 4.15 -6.29
N ALA A 52 6.06 3.01 -5.74
CA ALA A 52 5.56 2.94 -4.36
C ALA A 52 6.66 3.26 -3.32
N GLU A 53 7.90 2.89 -3.59
CA GLU A 53 9.04 3.24 -2.74
C GLU A 53 9.37 4.73 -2.84
N ARG A 54 9.34 5.32 -4.03
CA ARG A 54 9.50 6.76 -4.24
C ARG A 54 8.43 7.57 -3.51
N LEU A 55 7.17 7.13 -3.50
CA LEU A 55 6.10 7.76 -2.72
C LEU A 55 6.40 7.72 -1.22
N MET A 56 6.75 6.55 -0.69
CA MET A 56 7.03 6.37 0.75
C MET A 56 8.26 7.16 1.21
N ASN A 57 9.28 7.29 0.36
CA ASN A 57 10.50 8.05 0.66
C ASN A 57 10.32 9.56 0.45
N GLY A 58 9.50 9.97 -0.52
CA GLY A 58 9.26 11.36 -0.88
C GLY A 58 8.24 12.08 0.00
N GLN A 59 7.40 11.35 0.73
CA GLN A 59 6.36 11.90 1.59
C GLN A 59 6.55 11.52 3.05
N ARG A 60 6.47 12.53 3.92
CA ARG A 60 6.36 12.28 5.36
C ARG A 60 4.99 11.72 5.69
N PHE A 61 4.95 10.49 6.21
CA PHE A 61 3.70 9.82 6.57
C PHE A 61 2.82 10.66 7.51
N ASN A 62 3.42 11.34 8.49
CA ASN A 62 2.71 12.17 9.46
C ASN A 62 2.10 13.46 8.90
N ALA A 63 2.32 13.76 7.62
CA ALA A 63 1.69 14.87 6.92
C ALA A 63 0.51 14.42 6.04
N LEU A 64 0.25 13.11 5.97
CA LEU A 64 -0.96 12.56 5.35
C LEU A 64 -2.15 12.75 6.30
N ILE A 65 -3.30 13.09 5.73
CA ILE A 65 -4.51 13.44 6.48
C ILE A 65 -5.40 12.21 6.65
N PHE A 66 -5.60 11.41 5.59
CA PHE A 66 -6.59 10.33 5.58
C PHE A 66 -6.03 8.92 5.80
N PRO A 67 -4.85 8.55 5.28
CA PRO A 67 -4.18 7.30 5.60
C PRO A 67 -3.85 7.16 7.09
N ARG A 68 -4.23 6.02 7.67
CA ARG A 68 -3.87 5.60 9.04
C ARG A 68 -2.62 4.73 9.09
N GLN A 69 -2.36 4.03 8.00
CA GLN A 69 -1.19 3.17 7.78
C GLN A 69 -0.99 3.01 6.28
N TRP A 70 0.23 2.74 5.85
CA TRP A 70 0.53 2.35 4.48
C TRP A 70 1.55 1.21 4.39
N ALA A 71 1.49 0.44 3.32
CA ALA A 71 2.45 -0.63 3.04
C ALA A 71 2.63 -0.77 1.53
N ARG A 72 3.86 -1.08 1.09
CA ARG A 72 4.13 -1.42 -0.31
C ARG A 72 4.25 -2.92 -0.49
N GLY A 73 3.70 -3.46 -1.57
CA GLY A 73 3.74 -4.90 -1.79
C GLY A 73 2.93 -5.36 -2.99
N LEU A 74 2.45 -6.59 -2.89
CA LEU A 74 1.56 -7.25 -3.85
C LEU A 74 0.60 -8.17 -3.10
N PHE A 75 -0.56 -8.44 -3.70
CA PHE A 75 -1.49 -9.43 -3.19
C PHE A 75 -1.05 -10.82 -3.61
N VAL A 76 -1.14 -11.77 -2.70
CA VAL A 76 -0.73 -13.17 -2.91
C VAL A 76 -1.91 -14.08 -2.64
N ASP A 77 -2.09 -15.09 -3.49
CA ASP A 77 -3.08 -16.14 -3.24
C ASP A 77 -2.59 -17.04 -2.11
N LEU A 78 -3.44 -17.25 -1.11
CA LEU A 78 -3.06 -17.94 0.12
C LEU A 78 -3.90 -19.22 0.30
N PRO A 79 -3.45 -20.37 -0.24
CA PRO A 79 -4.22 -21.62 -0.18
C PRO A 79 -4.32 -22.12 1.25
N GLU A 80 -5.49 -22.64 1.63
CA GLU A 80 -5.73 -23.10 3.00
C GLU A 80 -4.81 -24.25 3.42
N THR A 81 -4.36 -25.05 2.45
CA THR A 81 -3.47 -26.19 2.65
C THR A 81 -2.01 -25.79 2.91
N ASP A 82 -1.59 -24.57 2.53
CA ASP A 82 -0.20 -24.13 2.67
C ASP A 82 -0.04 -22.60 2.66
N ARG A 83 -0.45 -21.96 3.76
CA ARG A 83 -0.34 -20.50 3.92
C ARG A 83 1.09 -20.05 4.21
N ILE A 84 1.80 -20.79 5.06
CA ILE A 84 3.09 -20.36 5.60
C ILE A 84 4.18 -20.40 4.54
N SER A 85 4.27 -21.46 3.75
CA SER A 85 5.33 -21.59 2.74
C SER A 85 5.20 -20.52 1.66
N VAL A 86 3.96 -20.17 1.27
CA VAL A 86 3.69 -19.08 0.32
C VAL A 86 4.16 -17.74 0.88
N ILE A 87 3.84 -17.40 2.13
CA ILE A 87 4.30 -16.16 2.76
C ILE A 87 5.84 -16.13 2.85
N LEU A 88 6.47 -17.21 3.31
CA LEU A 88 7.93 -17.28 3.44
C LEU A 88 8.64 -17.16 2.08
N ALA A 89 8.11 -17.79 1.03
CA ALA A 89 8.66 -17.68 -0.31
C ALA A 89 8.65 -16.22 -0.80
N GLN A 90 7.58 -15.48 -0.53
CA GLN A 90 7.45 -14.07 -0.91
C GLN A 90 8.39 -13.17 -0.09
N LEU A 91 8.48 -13.41 1.22
CA LEU A 91 9.35 -12.66 2.12
C LEU A 91 10.84 -12.97 1.94
N SER A 92 11.21 -14.05 1.24
CA SER A 92 12.63 -14.43 1.05
C SER A 92 13.48 -13.35 0.35
N THR A 93 12.83 -12.45 -0.38
CA THR A 93 13.47 -11.33 -1.09
C THR A 93 13.53 -10.03 -0.27
N PHE A 94 12.91 -10.02 0.92
CA PHE A 94 12.82 -8.83 1.75
C PHE A 94 14.11 -8.61 2.54
N PRO A 95 14.43 -7.35 2.89
CA PRO A 95 15.47 -7.09 3.86
C PRO A 95 15.09 -7.69 5.22
N THR A 96 16.07 -7.81 6.11
CA THR A 96 15.81 -8.22 7.50
C THR A 96 14.85 -7.23 8.17
N CYS A 97 13.66 -7.71 8.54
CA CYS A 97 12.64 -6.92 9.22
C CYS A 97 12.80 -7.00 10.74
N GLY A 98 12.57 -5.89 11.45
CA GLY A 98 12.65 -5.83 12.92
C GLY A 98 11.33 -6.13 13.65
N SER A 99 10.21 -6.16 12.94
CA SER A 99 8.88 -6.38 13.50
C SER A 99 7.93 -6.96 12.46
N LEU A 100 6.89 -7.66 12.92
CA LEU A 100 5.80 -8.17 12.10
C LEU A 100 4.47 -7.72 12.70
N TRP A 101 3.56 -7.28 11.85
CA TRP A 101 2.20 -6.90 12.20
C TRP A 101 1.24 -7.71 11.33
N LEU A 102 0.24 -8.32 11.96
CA LEU A 102 -0.89 -8.92 11.24
C LEU A 102 -2.06 -7.95 11.36
N GLU A 103 -2.28 -7.20 10.29
CA GLU A 103 -3.32 -6.16 10.23
C GLU A 103 -4.55 -6.70 9.50
N VAL A 104 -5.72 -6.15 9.86
CA VAL A 104 -6.98 -6.38 9.17
C VAL A 104 -7.56 -5.05 8.73
N VAL A 105 -8.40 -5.09 7.70
CA VAL A 105 -9.10 -3.92 7.18
C VAL A 105 -10.49 -3.84 7.82
#